data_AF-A0A5C8JEX5-F1
#
_entry.id   AF-A0A5C8JEX5-F1
#
_cell.length_a   1.000
_cell.length_b   1.000
_cell.length_c   1.000
_cell.angle_alpha   90.00
_cell.angle_beta   90.00
_cell.angle_gamma   90.00
#
_symmetry.space_group_name_H-M   'P 1'
#
loop_
_entity.id
_entity.type
_entity.pdbx_description
1 polymer ?
#
loop_
_entity_poly.entity_id
_entity_poly.type
_entity_poly.pdbx_seq_one_letter_code
_entity_poly.pdbx_strand_id
1 'polypeptide(L)' 'MECIGRGPWQHYVLVPCGPHRVPVVRLELRLATELLRDRPDRYEPLIARRGFDPDLLERAMTARGLSPERRRLVSDRLPR' A
#
# COMPACT_ATOMS: atom_id res chain seq x y z
N MET A 1 7.94 7.64 19.22
CA MET A 1 7.66 6.20 19.36
C MET A 1 6.88 5.72 18.14
N GLU A 2 7.53 5.04 17.19
CA GLU A 2 6.83 4.43 16.04
C GLU A 2 6.28 3.02 16.34
N CYS A 3 6.68 2.43 17.47
CA CYS A 3 6.32 1.07 17.90
C CYS A 3 5.25 1.01 19.00
N ILE A 4 4.60 2.13 19.32
CA ILE A 4 3.54 2.18 20.34
C ILE A 4 2.24 2.67 19.72
N GLY A 5 1.15 1.92 19.94
CA GLY A 5 -0.18 2.22 19.42
C GLY A 5 -0.54 1.43 18.16
N ARG A 6 -1.77 1.65 17.67
CA ARG A 6 -2.33 0.99 16.48
C ARG A 6 -1.79 1.58 15.17
N GLY A 7 -0.47 1.71 15.06
CA GLY A 7 0.20 2.25 13.88
C GLY A 7 -0.12 1.47 12.59
N PRO A 8 0.61 1.67 11.49
CA PRO A 8 0.32 1.01 10.21
C PRO A 8 0.21 -0.53 10.31
N TRP A 9 0.80 -1.13 11.34
CA TRP A 9 0.69 -2.53 11.74
C TRP A 9 -0.73 -3.02 12.05
N GLN A 10 -1.72 -2.15 12.26
CA GLN A 10 -3.13 -2.59 12.34
C GLN A 10 -3.67 -3.06 10.98
N HIS A 11 -3.02 -2.65 9.88
CA HIS A 11 -3.34 -3.06 8.51
C HIS A 11 -2.29 -4.06 8.04
N TYR A 12 -2.43 -5.32 8.45
CA TYR A 12 -1.53 -6.40 8.08
C TYR A 12 -2.28 -7.57 7.44
N VAL A 13 -1.51 -8.38 6.71
CA VAL A 13 -1.93 -9.71 6.25
C VAL A 13 -0.90 -10.73 6.71
N LEU A 14 -1.34 -11.97 6.94
CA LEU A 14 -0.44 -13.07 7.27
C LEU A 14 0.00 -13.75 5.97
N VAL A 15 1.30 -13.69 5.67
CA VAL A 15 1.88 -14.37 4.52
C VAL A 15 2.55 -15.67 4.99
N PRO A 16 2.29 -16.82 4.34
CA PRO A 16 2.98 -18.06 4.66
C PRO A 16 4.47 -17.98 4.28
N CYS A 17 5.33 -18.42 5.18
CA CYS A 17 6.77 -18.50 5.01
C CYS A 17 7.25 -19.85 5.55
N GLY A 18 7.22 -20.87 4.69
CA GLY A 18 7.44 -22.26 5.10
C GLY A 18 6.45 -22.69 6.21
N PRO A 19 6.92 -23.17 7.37
CA PRO A 19 6.05 -23.55 8.49
C PRO A 19 5.48 -22.35 9.27
N HIS A 20 5.90 -21.12 8.95
CA HIS A 20 5.53 -19.92 9.70
C HIS A 20 4.51 -19.05 8.95
N ARG A 21 3.83 -18.19 9.70
CA ARG A 21 3.02 -17.09 9.16
C ARG A 21 3.58 -15.77 9.66
N VAL A 22 3.98 -14.91 8.73
CA VAL A 22 4.62 -13.63 9.05
C VAL A 22 3.61 -12.50 8.81
N PRO A 23 3.33 -11.65 9.81
CA PRO A 23 2.54 -10.45 9.60
C PRO A 23 3.34 -9.47 8.75
N VAL A 24 2.78 -9.11 7.60
CA VAL A 24 3.36 -8.09 6.71
C VAL A 24 2.35 -6.97 6.53
N VAL A 25 2.88 -5.75 6.45
CA VAL A 25 2.06 -4.57 6.19
C VAL A 25 1.35 -4.71 4.85
N ARG A 26 0.09 -4.31 4.81
CA ARG A 26 -0.75 -4.29 3.62
C ARG A 26 -0.12 -3.47 2.48
N LEU A 27 -0.15 -4.01 1.27
CA LEU A 27 0.53 -3.43 0.11
C LEU A 27 0.00 -2.05 -0.28
N GLU A 28 -1.24 -1.71 0.07
CA GLU A 28 -1.84 -0.39 -0.11
C GLU A 28 -1.00 0.70 0.56
N LEU A 29 -0.53 0.43 1.80
CA LEU A 29 0.30 1.38 2.55
C LEU A 29 1.70 1.51 1.94
N ARG A 30 2.23 0.41 1.41
CA ARG A 30 3.51 0.41 0.68
C ARG A 30 3.38 1.20 -0.62
N LEU A 31 2.33 0.95 -1.40
CA LEU A 31 2.06 1.61 -2.67
C LEU A 31 1.95 3.14 -2.47
N ALA A 32 1.14 3.61 -1.51
CA ALA A 32 1.04 5.03 -1.19
C ALA A 32 2.40 5.66 -0.82
N THR A 33 3.27 4.90 -0.13
CA THR A 33 4.62 5.35 0.22
C THR A 33 5.52 5.49 -1.00
N GLU A 34 5.54 4.48 -1.88
CA GLU A 34 6.43 4.48 -3.04
C GLU A 34 5.97 5.47 -4.11
N LEU A 35 4.66 5.73 -4.24
CA LEU A 35 4.11 6.81 -5.06
C LEU A 35 4.49 8.20 -4.54
N LEU A 36 4.46 8.41 -3.22
CA LEU A 36 4.92 9.68 -2.64
C LEU A 36 6.40 9.92 -2.94
N ARG A 37 7.21 8.86 -2.88
CA ARG A 37 8.66 8.88 -3.13
C ARG A 37 9.04 8.85 -4.60
N ASP A 38 8.07 8.74 -5.50
CA ASP A 38 8.28 8.73 -6.95
C ASP A 38 9.25 7.62 -7.42
N ARG A 39 9.04 6.39 -6.93
CA ARG A 39 9.89 5.23 -7.25
C ARG A 39 9.19 4.25 -8.19
N PRO A 40 9.18 4.50 -9.52
CA PRO A 40 8.45 3.66 -10.48
C PRO A 40 8.88 2.20 -10.45
N ASP A 41 10.18 1.93 -10.30
CA ASP A 41 10.73 0.58 -10.13
C ASP A 41 10.07 -0.21 -8.99
N ARG A 42 9.52 0.50 -7.99
CA ARG A 42 8.90 -0.10 -6.81
C ARG A 42 7.38 -0.07 -6.83
N TYR A 43 6.77 1.01 -7.33
CA TYR A 43 5.29 1.09 -7.34
C TYR A 43 4.66 0.41 -8.55
N GLU A 44 5.33 0.31 -9.69
CA GLU A 44 4.74 -0.32 -10.88
C GLU A 44 4.47 -1.82 -10.68
N PRO A 45 5.39 -2.62 -10.12
CA PRO A 45 5.11 -4.01 -9.82
C PRO A 45 3.99 -4.19 -8.79
N LEU A 46 3.79 -3.20 -7.92
CA LEU A 46 2.70 -3.23 -6.94
C LEU A 46 1.36 -3.01 -7.63
N ILE A 47 1.22 -1.99 -8.48
CA ILE A 47 -0.02 -1.69 -9.22
C ILE A 47 -0.47 -2.88 -10.07
N ALA A 48 0.47 -3.63 -10.65
CA ALA A 48 0.16 -4.82 -11.45
C ALA A 48 -0.44 -5.98 -10.63
N ARG A 49 -0.37 -5.95 -9.29
CA ARG A 49 -0.96 -7.00 -8.43
C ARG A 49 -2.47 -6.81 -8.29
N ARG A 50 -3.17 -7.94 -8.14
CA ARG A 50 -4.61 -7.96 -7.83
C ARG A 50 -4.87 -8.01 -6.32
N GLY A 51 -6.10 -7.69 -5.94
CA GLY A 51 -6.58 -7.86 -4.55
C GLY A 51 -6.28 -6.68 -3.63
N PHE A 52 -6.13 -5.48 -4.20
CA PHE A 52 -6.07 -4.27 -3.39
C PHE A 52 -7.42 -3.99 -2.74
N ASP A 53 -7.38 -3.52 -1.50
CA ASP A 53 -8.51 -2.89 -0.82
C ASP A 53 -8.56 -1.42 -1.23
N PRO A 54 -9.53 -1.03 -2.08
CA PRO A 54 -9.59 0.32 -2.64
C PRO A 54 -9.80 1.38 -1.57
N ASP A 55 -10.58 1.09 -0.53
CA ASP A 55 -10.85 2.02 0.56
C ASP A 55 -9.60 2.25 1.40
N LEU A 56 -8.84 1.20 1.68
CA LEU A 56 -7.57 1.32 2.40
C LEU A 56 -6.55 2.10 1.58
N LEU A 57 -6.48 1.86 0.27
CA LEU A 57 -5.57 2.59 -0.60
C LEU A 57 -5.92 4.07 -0.66
N GLU A 58 -7.19 4.43 -0.83
CA GLU A 58 -7.61 5.83 -0.86
C GLU A 58 -7.31 6.56 0.46
N ARG A 59 -7.59 5.91 1.60
CA ARG A 59 -7.21 6.43 2.92
C ARG A 59 -5.70 6.62 3.04
N ALA A 60 -4.91 5.67 2.54
CA ALA A 60 -3.44 5.73 2.59
C ALA A 60 -2.90 6.87 1.71
N MET A 61 -3.43 7.05 0.50
CA MET A 61 -3.04 8.13 -0.39
C MET A 61 -3.41 9.50 0.20
N THR A 62 -4.59 9.60 0.84
CA THR A 62 -5.04 10.80 1.53
C THR A 62 -4.16 11.14 2.72
N ALA A 63 -3.87 10.18 3.60
CA ALA A 63 -3.03 10.38 4.78
C ALA A 63 -1.59 10.79 4.43
N ARG A 64 -1.11 10.43 3.23
CA ARG A 64 0.22 10.78 2.72
C ARG A 64 0.25 12.04 1.88
N GLY A 65 -0.90 12.70 1.66
CA GLY A 65 -0.98 13.94 0.92
C GLY A 65 -0.62 13.81 -0.57
N LEU A 66 -0.92 12.66 -1.21
CA LEU A 66 -0.63 12.49 -2.63
C LEU A 66 -1.43 13.48 -3.48
N SER A 67 -0.78 14.04 -4.50
CA SER A 67 -1.40 14.94 -5.48
C SER A 67 -2.55 14.23 -6.23
N PRO A 68 -3.57 14.97 -6.70
CA PRO A 68 -4.66 14.40 -7.49
C PRO A 68 -4.18 13.67 -8.75
N GLU A 69 -3.10 14.15 -9.38
CA GLU A 69 -2.48 13.51 -10.54
C GLU A 69 -1.94 12.12 -10.21
N ARG A 70 -1.19 11.98 -9.10
CA ARG A 70 -0.67 10.68 -8.65
C ARG A 70 -1.79 9.72 -8.25
N ARG A 71 -2.88 10.22 -7.66
CA ARG A 71 -4.05 9.40 -7.35
C ARG A 71 -4.73 8.87 -8.61
N ARG A 72 -4.95 9.74 -9.61
CA ARG A 72 -5.54 9.35 -10.90
C ARG A 72 -4.71 8.29 -11.62
N LEU A 73 -3.39 8.47 -11.67
CA LEU A 73 -2.47 7.50 -12.28
C LEU A 73 -2.64 6.08 -11.71
N VAL A 74 -2.91 5.97 -10.41
CA VAL A 74 -3.15 4.67 -9.77
C VAL A 74 -4.55 4.16 -10.03
N SER A 75 -5.57 5.00 -9.89
CA SER A 75 -6.96 4.62 -10.15
C SER A 75 -7.17 4.09 -11.57
N ASP A 76 -6.48 4.65 -12.56
CA ASP A 76 -6.59 4.24 -13.96
C ASP A 76 -5.87 2.91 -14.26
N ARG A 77 -4.88 2.54 -13.43
CA ARG A 77 -4.01 1.37 -13.64
C ARG A 77 -4.35 0.19 -12.73
N LEU A 78 -5.18 0.39 -11.71
CA LEU A 78 -5.57 -0.69 -10.81
C LEU A 78 -6.53 -1.66 -11.53
N PRO A 79 -6.24 -2.98 -11.48
CA PRO A 79 -7.18 -3.96 -12.00
C PRO A 79 -8.48 -3.93 -11.19
N ARG A 80 -9.62 -3.84 -11.89
CA ARG A 80 -10.96 -3.97 -11.28
C ARG A 80 -11.20 -5.39 -10.75
#